data_AF-A0A5R8NCT9-F1
#
_entry.id   AF-A0A5R8NCT9-F1
#
_cell.length_a   1.000
_cell.length_b   1.000
_cell.length_c   1.000
_cell.angle_alpha   90.00
_cell.angle_beta   90.00
_cell.angle_gamma   90.00
#
_symmetry.space_group_name_H-M   'P 1'
#
loop_
_entity.id
_entity.type
_entity.pdbx_description
1 polymer ?
#
loop_
_entity_poly.entity_id
_entity_poly.type
_entity_poly.pdbx_seq_one_letter_code
_entity_poly.pdbx_strand_id
1 'polypeptide(L)'
;MVEHRGRTPVETLARFRAVILNTVGPSRHHAAWLGEVVVHGPDIRRPLGLARTPSLEAVSEVARFYTSRDFAVPSRSAFEGLRLEATDGPFRAGTGPVVSGTTLALTMAIAGRPVYCEPHRPRRGHVA
;
A
#
# COMPACT_ATOMS: atom_id res chain seq x y z
N MET A 1 -7.02 6.73 18.86
CA MET A 1 -7.34 8.13 18.43
C MET A 1 -7.86 9.04 19.54
N VAL A 2 -8.81 8.64 20.40
CA VAL A 2 -9.27 9.52 21.51
C VAL A 2 -8.16 9.80 22.52
N GLU A 3 -7.28 8.82 22.75
CA GLU A 3 -6.17 8.87 23.71
C GLU A 3 -5.22 10.07 23.54
N HIS A 4 -5.06 10.58 22.31
CA HIS A 4 -4.13 11.66 21.99
C HIS A 4 -4.84 13.02 21.82
N ARG A 5 -6.17 13.07 21.94
CA ARG A 5 -6.94 14.33 21.85
C ARG A 5 -6.86 15.10 23.17
N GLY A 6 -6.75 16.41 23.07
CA GLY A 6 -7.01 17.31 24.19
C GLY A 6 -8.51 17.45 24.44
N ARG A 7 -8.89 18.08 25.56
CA ARG A 7 -10.30 18.36 25.88
C ARG A 7 -10.92 19.37 24.92
N THR A 8 -10.08 20.18 24.27
CA THR A 8 -10.48 21.16 23.25
C THR A 8 -9.66 20.98 21.97
N PRO A 9 -10.11 21.56 20.83
CA PRO A 9 -9.31 21.59 19.59
C PRO A 9 -7.95 22.26 19.77
N VAL A 10 -7.88 23.34 20.57
CA VAL A 10 -6.63 24.07 20.87
C VAL A 10 -5.64 23.17 21.61
N GLU A 11 -6.11 22.45 22.63
CA GLU A 11 -5.27 21.51 23.38
C GLU A 11 -4.80 20.35 22.51
N THR A 12 -5.66 19.84 21.62
CA THR A 12 -5.27 18.83 20.62
C THR A 12 -4.17 19.33 19.70
N LEU A 13 -4.28 20.55 19.18
CA LEU A 13 -3.25 21.16 18.32
C LEU A 13 -1.94 21.38 19.07
N ALA A 14 -1.99 21.81 20.33
CA ALA A 14 -0.81 21.97 21.17
C ALA A 14 -0.07 20.63 21.37
N ARG A 15 -0.81 19.55 21.66
CA ARG A 15 -0.23 18.20 21.79
C ARG A 15 0.40 17.71 20.48
N PHE A 16 -0.26 17.93 19.34
CA PHE A 16 0.33 17.59 18.04
C PHE A 16 1.63 18.38 17.80
N ARG A 17 1.62 19.70 18.05
CA ARG A 17 2.82 20.55 17.91
C ARG A 17 3.97 20.11 18.81
N ALA A 18 3.68 19.62 20.01
CA ALA A 18 4.70 19.16 20.95
C ALA A 18 5.48 17.92 20.47
N VAL A 19 4.94 17.15 19.51
CA VAL A 19 5.55 15.89 19.04
C VAL A 19 6.08 15.96 17.61
N ILE A 20 6.01 17.11 16.92
CA ILE A 20 6.42 17.21 15.50
C ILE A 20 7.91 16.92 15.26
N LEU A 21 8.75 17.10 16.29
CA LEU A 21 10.19 16.82 16.23
C LEU A 21 10.53 15.37 16.65
N ASN A 22 9.53 14.55 16.99
CA ASN A 22 9.77 13.18 17.41
C ASN A 22 10.27 12.33 16.23
N THR A 23 11.37 11.61 16.44
CA THR A 23 11.98 10.72 15.46
C THR A 23 11.69 9.24 15.72
N VAL A 24 10.91 8.93 16.76
CA VAL A 24 10.50 7.55 17.05
C VAL A 24 9.44 7.10 16.06
N GLY A 25 9.79 6.09 15.26
CA GLY A 25 8.88 5.48 14.30
C GLY A 25 7.83 4.57 14.95
N PRO A 26 6.58 4.53 14.45
CA PRO A 26 5.54 3.60 14.92
C PRO A 26 5.87 2.12 14.68
N SER A 27 6.87 1.82 13.84
CA SER A 27 7.27 0.45 13.52
C SER A 27 8.74 0.37 13.16
N ARG A 28 9.37 -0.73 13.60
CA ARG A 28 10.74 -1.13 13.20
C ARG A 28 10.81 -1.84 11.84
N HIS A 29 9.66 -2.11 11.21
CA HIS A 29 9.60 -2.83 9.95
C HIS A 29 9.82 -1.86 8.77
N HIS A 30 11.02 -1.86 8.17
CA HIS A 30 11.31 -1.00 7.01
C HIS A 30 10.34 -1.20 5.84
N ALA A 31 9.86 -2.43 5.63
CA ALA A 31 8.85 -2.72 4.60
C ALA A 31 7.52 -1.98 4.83
N ALA A 32 7.16 -1.67 6.07
CA ALA A 32 5.98 -0.86 6.36
C ALA A 32 6.16 0.58 5.84
N TRP A 33 7.32 1.18 6.08
CA TRP A 33 7.68 2.52 5.59
C TRP A 33 7.81 2.57 4.07
N LEU A 34 8.39 1.55 3.47
CA LEU A 34 8.42 1.41 2.01
C LEU A 34 7.01 1.29 1.44
N GLY A 35 6.12 0.59 2.15
CA GLY A 35 4.69 0.49 1.86
C GLY A 35 4.03 1.87 1.74
N GLU A 36 4.29 2.80 2.65
CA GLU A 36 3.76 4.17 2.58
C GLU A 36 4.09 4.84 1.23
N VAL A 37 5.33 4.69 0.75
CA VAL A 37 5.77 5.27 -0.53
C VAL A 37 5.16 4.53 -1.73
N VAL A 38 5.17 3.20 -1.70
CA VAL A 38 4.66 2.34 -2.79
C VAL A 38 3.16 2.51 -2.96
N VAL A 39 2.44 2.64 -1.86
CA VAL A 39 0.99 2.68 -1.82
C VAL A 39 0.45 4.10 -2.03
N HIS A 40 0.95 5.07 -1.28
CA HIS A 40 0.44 6.44 -1.38
C HIS A 40 1.02 7.23 -2.55
N GLY A 41 2.15 6.79 -3.10
CA GLY A 41 2.71 7.37 -4.32
C GLY A 41 1.71 7.37 -5.49
N PRO A 42 1.17 6.20 -5.89
CA PRO A 42 0.10 6.11 -6.88
C PRO A 42 -1.20 6.83 -6.49
N ASP A 43 -1.59 6.82 -5.21
CA ASP A 43 -2.78 7.54 -4.71
C ASP A 43 -2.71 9.05 -5.08
N ILE A 44 -1.50 9.63 -5.05
CA ILE A 44 -1.25 11.04 -5.44
C ILE A 44 -1.02 11.19 -6.94
N ARG A 45 -0.17 10.33 -7.54
CA ARG A 45 0.30 10.52 -8.92
C ARG A 45 -0.77 10.24 -9.96
N ARG A 46 -1.63 9.24 -9.73
CA ARG A 46 -2.68 8.85 -10.68
C ARG A 46 -3.68 9.97 -11.00
N PRO A 47 -4.31 10.66 -10.01
CA PRO A 47 -5.23 11.75 -10.30
C PRO A 47 -4.53 12.95 -10.96
N LEU A 48 -3.22 13.12 -10.75
CA LEU A 48 -2.41 14.16 -11.39
C LEU A 48 -1.88 13.77 -12.78
N GLY A 49 -2.16 12.56 -13.26
CA GLY A 49 -1.65 12.08 -14.54
C GLY A 49 -0.14 11.81 -14.58
N LEU A 50 0.55 11.79 -13.43
CA LEU A 50 1.99 11.62 -13.35
C LEU A 50 2.37 10.13 -13.45
N ALA A 51 3.08 9.76 -14.51
CA ALA A 51 3.52 8.39 -14.71
C ALA A 51 4.81 8.11 -13.92
N ARG A 52 4.71 7.27 -12.88
CA ARG A 52 5.88 6.70 -12.22
C ARG A 52 5.54 5.32 -11.65
N THR A 53 6.33 4.33 -12.03
CA THR A 53 6.21 2.96 -11.53
C THR A 53 7.33 2.71 -10.52
N PRO A 54 7.02 2.27 -9.29
CA PRO A 54 8.05 1.82 -8.34
C PRO A 54 8.82 0.61 -8.91
N SER A 55 10.07 0.41 -8.47
CA SER A 55 10.85 -0.75 -8.92
C SER A 55 10.19 -2.05 -8.46
N LEU A 56 10.28 -3.10 -9.27
CA LEU A 56 9.73 -4.41 -8.95
C LEU A 56 10.28 -4.95 -7.63
N GLU A 57 11.56 -4.72 -7.34
CA GLU A 57 12.21 -5.07 -6.08
C GLU A 57 11.50 -4.45 -4.87
N ALA A 58 11.28 -3.13 -4.91
CA ALA A 58 10.63 -2.42 -3.82
C ALA A 58 9.20 -2.90 -3.59
N VAL A 59 8.44 -3.11 -4.67
CA VAL A 59 7.07 -3.62 -4.58
C VAL A 59 7.06 -5.05 -4.06
N SER A 60 8.00 -5.90 -4.48
CA SER A 60 8.09 -7.29 -4.03
C SER A 60 8.36 -7.39 -2.52
N GLU A 61 9.19 -6.50 -1.96
CA GLU A 61 9.40 -6.43 -0.50
C GLU A 61 8.14 -6.06 0.26
N VAL A 62 7.40 -5.06 -0.23
CA VAL A 62 6.12 -4.65 0.36
C VAL A 62 5.09 -5.78 0.24
N ALA A 63 5.02 -6.43 -0.92
CA ALA A 63 4.11 -7.54 -1.18
C ALA A 63 4.34 -8.68 -0.18
N ARG A 64 5.60 -9.12 0.00
CA ARG A 64 5.98 -10.14 0.98
C ARG A 64 5.52 -9.77 2.39
N PHE A 65 5.81 -8.55 2.83
CA PHE A 65 5.42 -8.06 4.15
C PHE A 65 3.90 -8.08 4.35
N TYR A 66 3.14 -7.50 3.40
CA TYR A 66 1.68 -7.44 3.46
C TYR A 66 1.00 -8.81 3.40
N THR A 67 1.62 -9.79 2.71
CA THR A 67 1.09 -11.15 2.69
C THR A 67 1.43 -11.99 3.91
N SER A 68 2.43 -11.58 4.70
CA SER A 68 2.84 -12.32 5.90
C SER A 68 1.96 -12.03 7.12
N ARG A 69 1.31 -10.85 7.16
CA ARG A 69 0.55 -10.39 8.32
C ARG A 69 -0.37 -9.23 7.97
N ASP A 70 -1.42 -9.07 8.78
CA ASP A 70 -2.13 -7.81 8.86
C ASP A 70 -1.26 -6.78 9.61
N PHE A 71 -1.33 -5.52 9.18
CA PHE A 71 -0.57 -4.43 9.76
C PHE A 71 -1.46 -3.19 9.96
N ALA A 72 -1.42 -2.22 9.03
CA ALA A 72 -2.29 -1.04 9.07
C ALA A 72 -3.69 -1.31 8.50
N VAL A 73 -3.79 -2.32 7.63
CA VAL A 73 -5.02 -2.81 6.99
C VAL A 73 -5.01 -4.34 7.06
N PRO A 74 -6.16 -5.02 6.86
CA PRO A 74 -6.24 -6.48 6.85
C PRO A 74 -5.63 -7.10 5.58
N SER A 75 -4.37 -6.78 5.26
CA SER A 75 -3.73 -7.14 4.00
C SER A 75 -3.48 -8.63 3.82
N ARG A 76 -3.21 -9.37 4.91
CA ARG A 76 -3.06 -10.82 4.85
C ARG A 76 -4.41 -11.49 4.76
N SER A 77 -5.36 -11.00 5.55
CA SER A 77 -6.73 -11.50 5.55
C SER A 77 -7.46 -11.24 4.23
N ALA A 78 -7.10 -10.18 3.50
CA ALA A 78 -7.72 -9.81 2.22
C ALA A 78 -7.58 -10.86 1.10
N PHE A 79 -6.64 -11.80 1.20
CA PHE A 79 -6.44 -12.86 0.21
C PHE A 79 -6.53 -14.27 0.81
N GLU A 80 -7.12 -14.42 1.99
CA GLU A 80 -7.28 -15.73 2.64
C GLU A 80 -8.05 -16.70 1.74
N GLY A 81 -7.51 -17.92 1.58
CA GLY A 81 -8.06 -18.94 0.67
C GLY A 81 -7.78 -18.72 -0.81
N LEU A 82 -6.98 -17.71 -1.17
CA LEU A 82 -6.54 -17.43 -2.54
C LEU A 82 -5.03 -17.58 -2.69
N ARG A 83 -4.59 -17.84 -3.93
CA ARG A 83 -3.17 -17.82 -4.31
C ARG A 83 -2.87 -16.63 -5.20
N LEU A 84 -2.10 -15.67 -4.69
CA LEU A 84 -1.62 -14.53 -5.46
C LEU A 84 -0.43 -14.97 -6.33
N GLU A 85 -0.45 -14.65 -7.61
CA GLU A 85 0.65 -14.93 -8.55
C GLU A 85 0.98 -13.71 -9.41
N ALA A 86 2.18 -13.17 -9.22
CA ALA A 86 2.66 -12.06 -10.03
C ALA A 86 2.93 -12.52 -11.48
N THR A 87 2.59 -11.66 -12.44
CA THR A 87 2.85 -11.87 -13.87
C THR A 87 4.15 -11.23 -14.34
N ASP A 88 4.75 -10.36 -13.52
CA ASP A 88 5.92 -9.55 -13.83
C ASP A 88 7.14 -9.91 -12.95
N GLY A 89 7.05 -10.97 -12.14
CA GLY A 89 8.10 -11.38 -11.23
C GLY A 89 7.80 -12.70 -10.51
N PRO A 90 8.70 -13.14 -9.62
CA PRO A 90 8.59 -14.44 -8.96
C PRO A 90 7.62 -14.44 -7.76
N PHE A 91 6.99 -13.31 -7.44
CA PHE A 91 6.17 -13.18 -6.24
C PHE A 91 4.94 -14.10 -6.29
N ARG A 92 4.80 -14.94 -5.27
CA ARG A 92 3.67 -15.86 -5.05
C ARG A 92 3.37 -15.95 -3.56
N ALA A 93 2.09 -15.97 -3.19
CA ALA A 93 1.67 -16.10 -1.79
C ALA A 93 0.30 -16.78 -1.67
N GLY A 94 0.12 -17.56 -0.61
CA GLY A 94 -1.16 -18.24 -0.32
C GLY A 94 -1.38 -19.54 -1.09
N THR A 95 -2.60 -20.05 -0.97
CA THR A 95 -3.07 -21.32 -1.51
C THR A 95 -4.53 -21.20 -1.92
N GLY A 96 -4.95 -21.98 -2.91
CA GLY A 96 -6.32 -21.94 -3.45
C GLY A 96 -6.39 -21.43 -4.90
N PRO A 97 -7.55 -20.92 -5.34
CA PRO A 97 -7.72 -20.35 -6.67
C PRO A 97 -6.73 -19.22 -6.95
N VAL A 98 -6.21 -19.17 -8.18
CA VAL A 98 -5.19 -18.21 -8.58
C VAL A 98 -5.83 -16.85 -8.88
N VAL A 99 -5.24 -15.80 -8.30
CA VAL A 99 -5.46 -14.41 -8.69
C VAL A 99 -4.14 -13.88 -9.25
N SER A 100 -4.15 -13.50 -10.52
CA SER A 100 -2.96 -13.04 -11.24
C SER A 100 -3.02 -11.56 -11.58
N GLY A 101 -1.85 -10.92 -11.57
CA GLY A 101 -1.66 -9.54 -11.98
C GLY A 101 -0.21 -9.11 -11.79
N THR A 102 0.10 -7.85 -12.13
CA THR A 102 1.42 -7.28 -11.76
C THR A 102 1.60 -7.32 -10.25
N THR A 103 2.84 -7.43 -9.79
CA THR A 103 3.17 -7.41 -8.36
C THR A 103 2.56 -6.15 -7.71
N LEU A 104 2.63 -5.00 -8.38
CA LEU A 104 2.02 -3.76 -7.91
C LEU A 104 0.50 -3.86 -7.79
N ALA A 105 -0.19 -4.43 -8.77
CA ALA A 105 -1.65 -4.56 -8.71
C ALA A 105 -2.10 -5.45 -7.56
N LEU A 106 -1.44 -6.59 -7.37
CA LEU A 106 -1.72 -7.51 -6.27
C LEU A 106 -1.46 -6.84 -4.91
N THR A 107 -0.31 -6.17 -4.75
CA THR A 107 0.03 -5.43 -3.52
C THR A 107 -0.99 -4.34 -3.21
N MET A 108 -1.40 -3.57 -4.22
CA MET A 108 -2.37 -2.47 -4.03
C MET A 108 -3.77 -2.99 -3.72
N ALA A 109 -4.19 -4.08 -4.35
CA ALA A 109 -5.46 -4.74 -4.07
C ALA A 109 -5.55 -5.18 -2.61
N ILE A 110 -4.55 -5.93 -2.11
CA ILE A 110 -4.52 -6.38 -0.71
C ILE A 110 -4.28 -5.22 0.28
N ALA A 111 -3.72 -4.10 -0.19
CA ALA A 111 -3.66 -2.85 0.57
C ALA A 111 -5.01 -2.09 0.60
N GLY A 112 -6.09 -2.65 0.05
CA GLY A 112 -7.43 -2.05 0.08
C GLY A 112 -7.72 -1.05 -1.03
N ARG A 113 -7.01 -1.11 -2.17
CA ARG A 113 -7.28 -0.26 -3.35
C ARG A 113 -7.99 -1.07 -4.44
N PRO A 114 -9.34 -1.19 -4.39
CA PRO A 114 -10.09 -2.09 -5.27
C PRO A 114 -9.99 -1.74 -6.76
N VAL A 115 -9.62 -0.50 -7.11
CA VAL A 115 -9.37 -0.08 -8.50
C VAL A 115 -8.29 -0.92 -9.20
N TYR A 116 -7.44 -1.61 -8.44
CA TYR A 116 -6.43 -2.53 -9.01
C TYR A 116 -6.97 -3.94 -9.30
N CYS A 117 -8.21 -4.24 -8.90
CA CYS A 117 -8.93 -5.45 -9.28
C CYS A 117 -9.71 -5.31 -10.58
N GLU A 118 -9.84 -4.08 -11.12
CA GLU A 118 -10.51 -3.85 -12.39
C GLU A 118 -9.63 -4.27 -13.57
N PRO A 119 -10.22 -4.79 -14.66
CA PRO A 119 -9.47 -5.08 -15.88
C PRO A 119 -8.72 -3.84 -16.36
N HIS A 120 -7.43 -3.99 -16.65
CA HIS A 120 -6.63 -2.90 -17.19
C HIS A 120 -7.24 -2.42 -18.52
N ARG A 121 -7.92 -1.27 -18.50
CA ARG A 121 -8.27 -0.56 -19.74
C ARG A 121 -7.03 0.19 -20.22
N PRO A 122 -6.49 -0.14 -21.41
CA PRO A 122 -5.37 0.62 -21.96
C PRO A 122 -5.80 2.09 -22.12
N ARG A 123 -4.94 3.02 -21.69
CA ARG A 123 -5.15 4.44 -21.99
C ARG A 123 -5.07 4.61 -23.50
N ARG A 124 -6.11 5.19 -24.11
CA ARG A 124 -6.04 5.65 -25.51
C ARG A 124 -4.83 6.59 -25.61
N GLY A 125 -3.81 6.18 -26.36
CA GLY A 125 -2.64 7.02 -26.61
C GLY A 125 -3.09 8.34 -27.21
N HIS A 126 -2.56 9.45 -26.68
CA HIS A 126 -2.48 10.67 -27.48
C HIS A 126 -1.52 10.36 -28.62
N VAL A 127 -2.07 10.21 -29.81
CA VAL A 127 -1.31 10.30 -31.06
C VAL A 127 -0.88 11.76 -31.13
N ALA A 128 0.43 11.99 -31.09
CA ALA A 128 1.04 13.24 -31.49
C ALA A 128 1.02 13.34 -33.02
#